data_AF-A0A2A4VXZ2-F1
#
_entry.id   AF-A0A2A4VXZ2-F1
#
_cell.length_a   1.000
_cell.length_b   1.000
_cell.length_c   1.000
_cell.angle_alpha   90.00
_cell.angle_beta   90.00
_cell.angle_gamma   90.00
#
_symmetry.space_group_name_H-M   'P 1'
#
loop_
_entity.id
_entity.type
_entity.pdbx_description
1 polymer ?
#
loop_
_entity_poly.entity_id
_entity_poly.type
_entity_poly.pdbx_seq_one_letter_code
_entity_poly.pdbx_strand_id
1 'polypeptide(L)'
;MKPLNLCFVILFFSLPIMANEFSQANKLSKTPGFDKIKLTYEKCVLTKGVRFAKVSTLSETIKFAPLACKRELLAIRKFFLHSAFKQAVIIELVDSIRAGVEIDLINTVYKERLKYVK
;
A
#
# COMPACT_ATOMS: atom_id res chain seq x y z
N MET A 1 13.36 36.02 -47.26
CA MET A 1 13.32 34.55 -47.17
C MET A 1 13.16 34.16 -45.69
N LYS A 2 12.08 33.43 -45.36
CA LYS A 2 11.79 32.90 -44.01
C LYS A 2 12.45 31.52 -43.86
N PRO A 3 13.11 31.21 -42.73
CA PRO A 3 13.13 29.86 -42.21
C PRO A 3 12.15 29.76 -41.04
N LEU A 4 11.00 29.20 -41.39
CA LEU A 4 9.92 28.74 -40.52
C LEU A 4 10.32 27.39 -39.91
N ASN A 5 10.00 27.18 -38.63
CA ASN A 5 9.83 25.87 -37.97
C ASN A 5 10.95 24.83 -38.09
N LEU A 6 11.87 24.80 -37.13
CA LEU A 6 12.60 23.56 -36.81
C LEU A 6 13.02 23.44 -35.32
N CYS A 7 12.24 23.99 -34.38
CA CYS A 7 12.56 23.86 -32.95
C CYS A 7 11.47 23.21 -32.09
N PHE A 8 10.35 22.74 -32.65
CA PHE A 8 9.20 22.33 -31.82
C PHE A 8 9.06 20.81 -31.56
N VAL A 9 10.00 19.97 -31.99
CA VAL A 9 9.80 18.50 -31.96
C VAL A 9 10.53 17.78 -30.81
N ILE A 10 11.38 18.44 -30.01
CA ILE A 10 12.23 17.73 -29.02
C ILE A 10 11.59 17.65 -27.62
N LEU A 11 10.45 18.30 -27.36
CA LEU A 11 9.93 18.47 -26.00
C LEU A 11 8.98 17.37 -25.46
N PHE A 12 8.75 16.27 -26.17
CA PHE A 12 7.72 15.28 -25.76
C PHE A 12 8.20 13.85 -25.43
N PHE A 13 9.50 13.53 -25.49
CA PHE A 13 9.96 12.13 -25.38
C PHE A 13 10.46 11.67 -24.00
N SER A 14 10.23 12.40 -22.90
CA SER A 14 10.78 12.03 -21.58
C SER A 14 9.86 11.20 -20.66
N LEU A 15 8.69 10.70 -21.10
CA LEU A 15 7.74 10.03 -20.18
C LEU A 15 7.24 8.60 -20.57
N PRO A 16 8.11 7.58 -20.82
CA PRO A 16 7.66 6.19 -20.79
C PRO A 16 8.18 5.36 -19.60
N ILE A 17 9.06 5.90 -18.74
CA ILE A 17 9.80 5.05 -17.78
C ILE A 17 8.91 4.53 -16.62
N MET A 18 7.95 5.32 -16.12
CA MET A 18 7.15 4.92 -14.95
C MET A 18 6.07 3.87 -15.25
N ALA A 19 5.46 3.90 -16.44
CA ALA A 19 4.38 2.97 -16.78
C ALA A 19 4.86 1.50 -16.82
N ASN A 20 6.12 1.28 -17.22
CA ASN A 20 6.72 -0.04 -17.24
C ASN A 20 6.95 -0.60 -15.82
N GLU A 21 7.36 0.24 -14.88
CA GLU A 21 7.60 -0.13 -13.48
C GLU A 21 6.28 -0.55 -12.78
N PHE A 22 5.18 0.19 -12.99
CA PHE A 22 3.87 -0.15 -12.43
C PHE A 22 3.27 -1.45 -13.00
N SER A 23 3.44 -1.69 -14.29
CA SER A 23 2.97 -2.94 -14.92
C SER A 23 3.70 -4.16 -14.36
N GLN A 24 5.01 -4.06 -14.16
CA GLN A 24 5.80 -5.11 -13.55
C GLN A 24 5.47 -5.29 -12.06
N ALA A 25 5.22 -4.20 -11.33
CA ALA A 25 4.76 -4.26 -9.94
C ALA A 25 3.42 -4.98 -9.80
N ASN A 26 2.47 -4.71 -10.71
CA ASN A 26 1.18 -5.38 -10.75
C ASN A 26 1.28 -6.88 -11.06
N LYS A 27 2.29 -7.31 -11.82
CA LYS A 27 2.56 -8.74 -12.03
C LYS A 27 3.13 -9.37 -10.76
N LEU A 28 4.07 -8.70 -10.11
CA LEU A 28 4.72 -9.19 -8.90
C LEU A 28 3.73 -9.29 -7.72
N SER A 29 2.78 -8.35 -7.64
CA SER A 29 1.72 -8.32 -6.63
C SER A 29 0.60 -9.35 -6.84
N LYS A 30 0.68 -10.17 -7.91
CA LYS A 30 -0.23 -11.30 -8.16
C LYS A 30 0.44 -12.66 -7.97
N THR A 31 1.65 -12.66 -7.42
CA THR A 31 2.36 -13.90 -7.14
C THR A 31 1.82 -14.54 -5.86
N PRO A 32 1.72 -15.89 -5.78
CA PRO A 32 1.25 -16.58 -4.57
C PRO A 32 2.07 -16.24 -3.32
N GLY A 33 3.38 -15.99 -3.51
CA GLY A 33 4.28 -15.56 -2.44
C GLY A 33 3.89 -14.20 -1.86
N PHE A 34 3.54 -13.24 -2.73
CA PHE A 34 3.07 -11.94 -2.30
C PHE A 34 1.71 -12.01 -1.59
N ASP A 35 0.75 -12.77 -2.15
CA ASP A 35 -0.59 -12.91 -1.57
C ASP A 35 -0.54 -13.41 -0.13
N LYS A 36 0.33 -14.39 0.14
CA LYS A 36 0.54 -14.93 1.50
C LYS A 36 1.07 -13.88 2.47
N ILE A 37 2.03 -13.05 2.03
CA ILE A 37 2.63 -12.00 2.86
C ILE A 37 1.60 -10.89 3.11
N LYS A 38 0.90 -10.44 2.06
CA LYS A 38 -0.17 -9.43 2.16
C LYS A 38 -1.27 -9.88 3.12
N LEU A 39 -1.75 -11.12 2.96
CA LEU A 39 -2.81 -11.69 3.81
C LEU A 39 -2.37 -11.85 5.27
N THR A 40 -1.07 -12.08 5.52
CA THR A 40 -0.53 -12.12 6.89
C THR A 40 -0.56 -10.72 7.52
N TYR A 41 -0.18 -9.68 6.78
CA TYR A 41 -0.27 -8.30 7.24
C TYR A 41 -1.72 -7.90 7.53
N GLU A 42 -2.63 -8.15 6.58
CA GLU A 42 -4.06 -7.84 6.72
C GLU A 42 -4.66 -8.53 7.95
N LYS A 43 -4.45 -9.84 8.10
CA LYS A 43 -4.93 -10.59 9.28
C LYS A 43 -4.37 -10.02 10.59
N CYS A 44 -3.10 -9.64 10.62
CA CYS A 44 -2.51 -9.01 11.80
C CYS A 44 -3.25 -7.71 12.15
N VAL A 45 -3.40 -6.80 11.18
CA VAL A 45 -4.00 -5.48 11.40
C VAL A 45 -5.44 -5.61 11.85
N LEU A 46 -6.25 -6.42 11.18
CA LEU A 46 -7.66 -6.61 11.55
C LEU A 46 -7.80 -7.25 12.93
N THR A 47 -6.97 -8.25 13.25
CA THR A 47 -6.99 -8.90 14.58
C THR A 47 -6.59 -7.93 15.69
N LYS A 48 -5.54 -7.13 15.48
CA LYS A 48 -5.12 -6.11 16.45
C LYS A 48 -6.16 -5.00 16.56
N GLY A 49 -6.78 -4.61 15.44
CA GLY A 49 -7.89 -3.68 15.37
C GLY A 49 -9.04 -4.08 16.28
N VAL A 50 -9.54 -5.31 16.14
CA VAL A 50 -10.60 -5.85 16.99
C VAL A 50 -10.20 -5.86 18.47
N ARG A 51 -8.94 -6.17 18.80
CA ARG A 51 -8.47 -6.13 20.20
C ARG A 51 -8.43 -4.72 20.76
N PHE A 52 -7.88 -3.76 20.01
CA PHE A 52 -7.81 -2.36 20.44
C PHE A 52 -9.20 -1.71 20.48
N ALA A 53 -10.12 -2.12 19.61
CA ALA A 53 -11.51 -1.65 19.62
C ALA A 53 -12.23 -1.92 20.95
N LYS A 54 -11.77 -2.88 21.75
CA LYS A 54 -12.37 -3.20 23.06
C LYS A 54 -11.93 -2.27 24.19
N VAL A 55 -10.79 -1.59 24.02
CA VAL A 55 -10.08 -0.93 25.14
C VAL A 55 -9.60 0.49 24.85
N SER A 56 -9.75 0.99 23.63
CA SER A 56 -9.26 2.32 23.22
C SER A 56 -10.38 3.16 22.61
N THR A 57 -10.07 4.25 21.90
CA THR A 57 -11.00 4.96 21.00
C THR A 57 -10.89 4.45 19.55
N LEU A 58 -11.84 4.83 18.68
CA LEU A 58 -11.79 4.50 17.25
C LEU A 58 -10.48 5.02 16.61
N SER A 59 -10.15 6.29 16.87
CA SER A 59 -8.95 6.94 16.34
C SER A 59 -7.67 6.23 16.77
N GLU A 60 -7.55 5.88 18.05
CA GLU A 60 -6.40 5.12 18.56
C GLU A 60 -6.31 3.72 17.96
N THR A 61 -7.44 3.04 17.81
CA THR A 61 -7.47 1.72 17.18
C THR A 61 -6.94 1.76 15.75
N ILE A 62 -7.41 2.73 14.94
CA ILE A 62 -6.99 2.90 13.55
C ILE A 62 -5.50 3.26 13.47
N LYS A 63 -5.03 4.12 14.38
CA LYS A 63 -3.62 4.54 14.43
C LYS A 63 -2.69 3.40 14.86
N PHE A 64 -3.03 2.66 15.90
CA PHE A 64 -2.11 1.71 16.54
C PHE A 64 -2.16 0.30 15.97
N ALA A 65 -3.28 -0.15 15.39
CA ALA A 65 -3.36 -1.50 14.83
C ALA A 65 -2.36 -1.74 13.67
N PRO A 66 -2.19 -0.82 12.68
CA PRO A 66 -1.17 -0.95 11.66
C PRO A 66 0.26 -0.90 12.23
N LEU A 67 0.49 -0.04 13.23
CA LEU A 67 1.79 0.10 13.89
C LEU A 67 2.20 -1.18 14.63
N ALA A 68 1.25 -1.86 15.27
CA ALA A 68 1.49 -3.14 15.94
C ALA A 68 1.88 -4.26 14.97
N CYS A 69 1.59 -4.10 13.68
CA CYS A 69 1.90 -5.05 12.59
C CYS A 69 3.03 -4.56 11.67
N LYS A 70 3.92 -3.71 12.19
CA LYS A 70 5.06 -3.16 11.44
C LYS A 70 5.98 -4.26 10.89
N ARG A 71 6.12 -5.38 11.58
CA ARG A 71 6.98 -6.50 11.15
C ARG A 71 6.48 -7.12 9.84
N GLU A 72 5.18 -7.32 9.73
CA GLU A 72 4.52 -7.90 8.56
C GLU A 72 4.60 -6.92 7.38
N LEU A 73 4.41 -5.63 7.64
CA LEU A 73 4.60 -4.60 6.61
C LEU A 73 6.05 -4.51 6.10
N LEU A 74 7.03 -4.72 6.99
CA LEU A 74 8.44 -4.83 6.60
C LEU A 74 8.71 -6.05 5.72
N ALA A 75 7.99 -7.17 5.92
CA ALA A 75 8.11 -8.33 5.05
C ALA A 75 7.61 -8.03 3.62
N ILE A 76 6.51 -7.28 3.49
CA ILE A 76 6.02 -6.76 2.19
C ILE A 76 7.09 -5.89 1.53
N ARG A 77 7.69 -4.96 2.29
CA ARG A 77 8.76 -4.10 1.77
C ARG A 77 9.97 -4.92 1.31
N LYS A 78 10.40 -5.92 2.08
CA LYS A 78 11.52 -6.81 1.71
C LYS A 78 11.23 -7.60 0.44
N PHE A 79 10.00 -8.06 0.26
CA PHE A 79 9.59 -8.74 -0.96
C PHE A 79 9.80 -7.87 -2.20
N PHE A 80 9.40 -6.59 -2.15
CA PHE A 80 9.64 -5.66 -3.26
C PHE A 80 11.11 -5.23 -3.39
N LEU A 81 11.90 -5.21 -2.31
CA LEU A 81 13.34 -4.91 -2.40
C LEU A 81 14.13 -5.98 -3.16
N HIS A 82 13.60 -7.19 -3.34
CA HIS A 82 14.22 -8.22 -4.16
C HIS A 82 13.91 -8.06 -5.67
N SER A 83 13.17 -7.03 -6.04
CA SER A 83 12.85 -6.70 -7.43
C SER A 83 13.75 -5.59 -7.97
N ALA A 84 13.64 -5.33 -9.28
CA ALA A 84 14.38 -4.26 -9.94
C ALA A 84 13.74 -2.85 -9.77
N PHE A 85 12.76 -2.68 -8.88
CA PHE A 85 12.08 -1.40 -8.71
C PHE A 85 12.94 -0.35 -8.00
N LYS A 86 12.75 0.90 -8.40
CA LYS A 86 13.27 2.05 -7.66
C LYS A 86 12.67 2.11 -6.26
N GLN A 87 13.45 2.58 -5.30
CA GLN A 87 13.02 2.70 -3.91
C GLN A 87 11.73 3.53 -3.73
N ALA A 88 11.54 4.60 -4.52
CA ALA A 88 10.33 5.41 -4.50
C ALA A 88 9.08 4.60 -4.85
N VAL A 89 9.15 3.80 -5.92
CA VAL A 89 8.05 2.90 -6.36
C VAL A 89 7.74 1.87 -5.28
N ILE A 90 8.76 1.31 -4.63
CA ILE A 90 8.58 0.36 -3.52
C ILE A 90 7.84 1.03 -2.34
N ILE A 91 8.18 2.27 -2.01
CA ILE A 91 7.50 3.02 -0.94
C ILE A 91 6.03 3.23 -1.29
N GLU A 92 5.74 3.71 -2.51
CA GLU A 92 4.36 3.93 -2.98
C GLU A 92 3.53 2.63 -2.97
N LEU A 93 4.11 1.51 -3.41
CA LEU A 93 3.43 0.21 -3.38
C LEU A 93 3.12 -0.23 -1.94
N VAL A 94 4.08 -0.10 -1.02
CA VAL A 94 3.89 -0.48 0.39
C VAL A 94 2.85 0.42 1.07
N ASP A 95 2.86 1.72 0.78
CA ASP A 95 1.91 2.68 1.34
C ASP A 95 0.51 2.47 0.77
N SER A 96 0.38 2.14 -0.52
CA SER A 96 -0.89 1.74 -1.14
C SER A 96 -1.49 0.50 -0.46
N ILE A 97 -0.68 -0.51 -0.16
CA ILE A 97 -1.13 -1.71 0.57
C ILE A 97 -1.58 -1.35 1.99
N ARG A 98 -0.82 -0.50 2.70
CA ARG A 98 -1.20 -0.03 4.04
C ARG A 98 -2.57 0.67 4.00
N ALA A 99 -2.76 1.59 3.06
CA ALA A 99 -3.99 2.35 2.91
C ALA A 99 -5.20 1.44 2.63
N GLY A 100 -5.03 0.43 1.75
CA GLY A 100 -6.07 -0.56 1.49
C GLY A 100 -6.49 -1.31 2.76
N VAL A 101 -5.53 -1.82 3.53
CA VAL A 101 -5.81 -2.53 4.79
C VAL A 101 -6.39 -1.61 5.87
N GLU A 102 -6.04 -0.32 5.87
CA GLU A 102 -6.59 0.66 6.81
C GLU A 102 -8.10 0.91 6.56
N ILE A 103 -8.54 0.90 5.30
CA ILE A 103 -9.97 0.97 4.97
C ILE A 103 -10.72 -0.24 5.54
N ASP A 104 -10.19 -1.44 5.35
CA ASP A 104 -10.78 -2.68 5.88
C ASP A 104 -10.79 -2.69 7.42
N LEU A 105 -9.74 -2.14 8.03
CA LEU A 105 -9.63 -1.95 9.47
C LEU A 105 -10.73 -1.03 9.99
N ILE A 106 -10.94 0.15 9.38
CA ILE A 106 -11.98 1.11 9.80
C ILE A 106 -13.34 0.42 9.80
N ASN A 107 -13.68 -0.27 8.71
CA ASN A 107 -14.94 -1.00 8.57
C ASN A 107 -15.10 -2.09 9.64
N THR A 108 -14.03 -2.83 9.91
CA THR A 108 -14.03 -3.90 10.91
C THR A 108 -14.22 -3.36 12.33
N VAL A 109 -13.48 -2.31 12.68
CA VAL A 109 -13.52 -1.69 14.00
C VAL A 109 -14.87 -1.02 14.25
N TYR A 110 -15.43 -0.36 13.24
CA TYR A 110 -16.76 0.23 13.34
C TYR A 110 -17.83 -0.83 13.65
N LYS A 111 -17.83 -1.94 12.89
CA LYS A 111 -18.73 -3.08 13.14
C LYS A 111 -18.54 -3.69 14.53
N GLU A 112 -17.30 -3.79 15.00
CA GLU A 112 -17.00 -4.32 16.33
C GLU A 112 -17.52 -3.38 17.43
N ARG A 113 -17.36 -2.07 17.28
CA ARG A 113 -17.84 -1.07 18.24
C ARG A 113 -19.36 -1.05 18.38
N LEU A 114 -20.09 -1.21 17.29
CA LEU A 114 -21.57 -1.26 17.32
C LEU A 114 -22.11 -2.37 18.23
N LYS A 115 -21.33 -3.40 18.55
CA LYS A 115 -21.71 -4.46 19.51
C LYS A 115 -21.77 -3.97 20.96
N TYR A 116 -21.07 -2.87 21.28
CA TYR A 116 -20.90 -2.33 22.63
C TYR A 116 -21.71 -1.05 22.89
N VAL A 117 -22.30 -0.44 21.85
CA VAL A 117 -23.15 0.76 21.97
C VAL A 117 -24.62 0.38 22.17
N LYS A 118 -24.88 -0.67 22.96
CA LYS A 118 -26.23 -1.07 23.37
C LYS A 118 -26.56 -0.51 24.75
#